data_AF-A0A955RBC6-F1
#
_entry.id   AF-A0A955RBC6-F1
#
_cell.length_a   1.000
_cell.length_b   1.000
_cell.length_c   1.000
_cell.angle_alpha   90.00
_cell.angle_beta   90.00
_cell.angle_gamma   90.00
#
_symmetry.space_group_name_H-M   'P 1'
#
loop_
_entity.id
_entity.type
_entity.pdbx_description
1 polymer ?
#
loop_
_entity_poly.entity_id
_entity_poly.type
_entity_poly.pdbx_seq_one_letter_code
_entity_poly.pdbx_strand_id
1 'polypeptide(L)'
;MAETDSRSTKQLFNDWRKGDGQAGQTMAQRFADWYYAITTSRLGEARGQEPCNVACQKFGEGIVQITDSKQLVQWAHELVLAELEKAGGRATDGDQPNLYTGNAAPKDLLRRARVAMRDEVALLEASYGGKADKADVDRMAEPLGGNPIGILKARYRVKAWLRDNMNVPFEVAPENPVLDRAPLPLYESGRMATPQEEANFEQWMISDLDLCRDIAEFAHFAIALRGGLPAGDPSADAGTPRAGAVAAPSSGISEAELAQLEGNKGCFARLFGG
;
A
#
# COMPACT_ATOMS: atom_id res chain seq x y z
N MET A 1 2.73 -17.54 12.01
CA MET A 1 2.24 -16.26 12.56
C MET A 1 3.40 -15.64 13.32
N ALA A 2 4.10 -14.67 12.74
CA ALA A 2 5.08 -13.89 13.48
C ALA A 2 4.32 -13.01 14.48
N GLU A 3 4.67 -13.07 15.77
CA GLU A 3 4.13 -12.15 16.78
C GLU A 3 4.41 -10.72 16.32
N THR A 4 3.34 -9.93 16.15
CA THR A 4 3.48 -8.49 15.91
C THR A 4 4.05 -7.84 17.15
N ASP A 5 5.28 -7.33 17.06
CA ASP A 5 5.93 -6.63 18.16
C ASP A 5 5.07 -5.42 18.59
N SER A 6 4.51 -5.50 19.80
CA SER A 6 3.59 -4.50 20.34
C SER A 6 4.27 -3.23 20.83
N ARG A 7 5.61 -3.16 20.81
CA ARG A 7 6.34 -1.95 21.20
C ARG A 7 6.07 -0.82 20.22
N SER A 8 5.84 0.37 20.74
CA SER A 8 5.80 1.60 19.96
C SER A 8 7.17 1.92 19.36
N THR A 9 7.20 2.73 18.29
CA THR A 9 8.46 3.16 17.66
C THR A 9 9.39 3.88 18.64
N LYS A 10 8.82 4.65 19.58
CA LYS A 10 9.59 5.31 20.66
C LYS A 10 10.22 4.31 21.62
N GLN A 11 9.51 3.25 21.98
CA GLN A 11 10.05 2.19 22.85
C GLN A 11 11.19 1.45 22.12
N LEU A 12 10.97 1.04 20.88
CA LEU A 12 12.00 0.37 20.07
C LEU A 12 13.27 1.23 19.94
N PHE A 13 13.11 2.52 19.66
CA PHE A 13 14.23 3.45 19.60
C PHE A 13 15.00 3.54 20.93
N ASN A 14 14.29 3.71 22.04
CA ASN A 14 14.91 3.83 23.36
C ASN A 14 15.62 2.54 23.80
N ASP A 15 15.06 1.38 23.47
CA ASP A 15 15.65 0.08 23.79
C ASP A 15 16.88 -0.17 22.93
N TRP A 16 16.82 0.15 21.63
CA TRP A 16 17.98 0.12 20.75
C TRP A 16 19.11 1.01 21.24
N ARG A 17 18.81 2.24 21.69
CA ARG A 17 19.80 3.16 22.27
C ARG A 17 20.46 2.62 23.55
N LYS A 18 19.86 1.64 24.22
CA LYS A 18 20.44 0.94 25.38
C LYS A 18 21.21 -0.32 25.00
N GLY A 19 21.32 -0.64 23.70
CA GLY A 19 22.05 -1.79 23.19
C GLY A 19 21.16 -2.97 22.77
N ASP A 20 19.83 -2.83 22.74
CA ASP A 20 18.95 -3.88 22.19
C ASP A 20 19.01 -3.87 20.64
N GLY A 21 19.86 -4.74 20.09
CA GLY A 21 20.00 -4.92 18.65
C GLY A 21 18.72 -5.41 17.96
N GLN A 22 17.90 -6.21 18.64
CA GLN A 22 16.62 -6.70 18.11
C GLN A 22 15.62 -5.55 18.00
N ALA A 23 15.53 -4.68 19.01
CA ALA A 23 14.72 -3.46 18.92
C ALA A 23 15.13 -2.58 17.73
N GLY A 24 16.43 -2.48 17.47
CA GLY A 24 16.98 -1.78 16.30
C GLY A 24 16.50 -2.39 14.98
N GLN A 25 16.60 -3.71 14.84
CA GLN A 25 16.14 -4.43 13.64
C GLN A 25 14.63 -4.31 13.43
N THR A 26 13.82 -4.49 14.48
CA THR A 26 12.36 -4.34 14.41
C THR A 26 11.97 -2.91 14.03
N MET A 27 12.63 -1.90 14.60
CA MET A 27 12.41 -0.51 14.23
C MET A 27 12.75 -0.26 12.77
N ALA A 28 13.90 -0.75 12.30
CA ALA A 28 14.34 -0.57 10.92
C ALA A 28 13.33 -1.19 9.92
N GLN A 29 12.84 -2.40 10.18
CA GLN A 29 11.81 -3.03 9.35
C GLN A 29 10.52 -2.19 9.33
N ARG A 30 10.10 -1.67 10.49
CA ARG A 30 8.91 -0.81 10.58
C ARG A 30 9.03 0.45 9.75
N PHE A 31 10.19 1.11 9.75
CA PHE A 31 10.44 2.27 8.90
C PHE A 31 10.51 1.89 7.41
N ALA A 32 11.08 0.73 7.07
CA ALA A 32 11.12 0.22 5.70
C ALA A 32 9.71 -0.02 5.14
N ASP A 33 8.86 -0.73 5.88
CA ASP A 33 7.48 -1.01 5.50
C ASP A 33 6.67 0.29 5.34
N TRP A 34 6.91 1.25 6.24
CA TRP A 34 6.28 2.56 6.20
C TRP A 34 6.72 3.40 5.00
N TYR A 35 8.01 3.46 4.69
CA TYR A 35 8.52 4.13 3.49
C TYR A 35 7.98 3.47 2.22
N TYR A 36 7.96 2.14 2.16
CA TYR A 36 7.43 1.41 1.02
C TYR A 36 5.94 1.69 0.79
N ALA A 37 5.13 1.70 1.84
CA ALA A 37 3.71 2.04 1.76
C ALA A 37 3.50 3.47 1.21
N ILE A 38 4.27 4.45 1.71
CA ILE A 38 4.19 5.85 1.28
C ILE A 38 4.58 5.98 -0.20
N THR A 39 5.77 5.49 -0.59
CA THR A 39 6.30 5.70 -1.93
C THR A 39 5.48 4.94 -2.97
N THR A 40 5.03 3.73 -2.66
CA THR A 40 4.22 2.92 -3.57
C THR A 40 2.81 3.52 -3.74
N SER A 41 2.18 4.00 -2.66
CA SER A 41 0.88 4.70 -2.76
C SER A 41 0.97 5.99 -3.59
N ARG A 42 2.02 6.78 -3.37
CA ARG A 42 2.22 8.05 -4.08
C ARG A 42 2.64 7.86 -5.53
N LEU A 43 3.66 7.06 -5.80
CA LEU A 43 4.34 7.02 -7.10
C LEU A 43 4.08 5.74 -7.90
N GLY A 44 3.51 4.70 -7.27
CA GLY A 44 3.52 3.34 -7.80
C GLY A 44 4.87 2.65 -7.55
N GLU A 45 4.89 1.31 -7.61
CA GLU A 45 6.06 0.50 -7.25
C GLU A 45 7.33 0.89 -8.04
N ALA A 46 7.26 0.93 -9.37
CA ALA A 46 8.44 1.19 -10.21
C ALA A 46 9.08 2.57 -9.96
N ARG A 47 8.27 3.62 -9.79
CA ARG A 47 8.77 4.98 -9.50
C ARG A 47 9.07 5.20 -8.02
N GLY A 48 8.43 4.43 -7.14
CA GLY A 48 8.57 4.53 -5.69
C GLY A 48 9.76 3.76 -5.11
N GLN A 49 10.31 2.80 -5.86
CA GLN A 49 11.43 1.97 -5.42
C GLN A 49 12.69 2.79 -5.07
N GLU A 50 13.13 3.66 -5.98
CA GLU A 50 14.35 4.45 -5.76
C GLU A 50 14.18 5.43 -4.57
N PRO A 51 13.11 6.25 -4.48
CA PRO A 51 12.86 7.06 -3.29
C PRO A 51 12.81 6.27 -1.98
N CYS A 52 12.23 5.07 -1.99
CA CYS A 52 12.17 4.21 -0.81
C CYS A 52 13.57 3.76 -0.37
N ASN A 53 14.38 3.28 -1.32
CA ASN A 53 15.74 2.82 -1.05
C ASN A 53 16.63 3.96 -0.51
N VAL A 54 16.56 5.13 -1.13
CA VAL A 54 17.35 6.30 -0.70
C VAL A 54 16.90 6.77 0.69
N ALA A 55 15.59 6.79 0.98
CA ALA A 55 15.09 7.12 2.31
C ALA A 55 15.57 6.10 3.38
N CYS A 56 15.52 4.80 3.08
CA CYS A 56 16.03 3.75 3.97
C CYS A 56 17.52 3.91 4.25
N GLN A 57 18.32 4.18 3.21
CA GLN A 57 19.75 4.40 3.35
C GLN A 57 20.04 5.61 4.26
N LYS A 58 19.43 6.76 3.97
CA LYS A 58 19.59 7.98 4.77
C LYS A 58 19.14 7.80 6.21
N PHE A 59 18.08 7.03 6.43
CA PHE A 59 17.63 6.68 7.77
C PHE A 59 18.70 5.88 8.52
N GLY A 60 19.26 4.84 7.90
CA GLY A 60 20.33 4.03 8.50
C GLY A 60 21.59 4.83 8.84
N GLU A 61 22.01 5.74 7.95
CA GLU A 61 23.17 6.60 8.15
C GLU A 61 22.94 7.68 9.23
N GLY A 62 21.73 8.24 9.30
CA GLY A 62 21.42 9.41 10.13
C GLY A 62 20.85 9.09 11.51
N ILE A 63 20.22 7.93 11.73
CA ILE A 63 19.46 7.64 12.95
C ILE A 63 20.29 7.73 14.23
N VAL A 64 21.60 7.44 14.15
CA VAL A 64 22.52 7.52 15.29
C VAL A 64 22.69 8.94 15.84
N GLN A 65 22.39 9.97 15.04
CA GLN A 65 22.44 11.39 15.42
C GLN A 65 21.16 11.85 16.12
N ILE A 66 20.07 11.09 16.01
CA ILE A 66 18.82 11.39 16.72
C ILE A 66 19.01 11.04 18.19
N THR A 67 18.72 12.01 19.06
CA THR A 67 18.85 11.86 20.52
C THR A 67 17.51 11.92 21.24
N ASP A 68 16.49 12.53 20.62
CA ASP A 68 15.13 12.60 21.16
C ASP A 68 14.16 11.75 20.32
N SER A 69 13.61 10.71 20.94
CA SER A 69 12.59 9.83 20.35
C SER A 69 11.35 10.57 19.83
N LYS A 70 11.06 11.78 20.31
CA LYS A 70 9.92 12.58 19.84
C LYS A 70 10.14 13.12 18.43
N GLN A 71 11.39 13.35 18.03
CA GLN A 71 11.73 13.90 16.71
C GLN A 71 11.87 12.82 15.64
N LEU A 72 12.05 11.55 16.05
CA LEU A 72 12.39 10.44 15.17
C LEU A 72 11.42 10.29 13.98
N VAL A 73 10.11 10.26 14.23
CA VAL A 73 9.11 10.03 13.17
C VAL A 73 9.05 11.21 12.21
N GLN A 74 9.06 12.44 12.73
CA GLN A 74 9.04 13.64 11.89
C GLN A 74 10.31 13.72 11.02
N TRP A 75 11.49 13.56 11.62
CA TRP A 75 12.75 13.55 10.89
C TRP A 75 12.78 12.46 9.80
N ALA A 76 12.35 11.25 10.14
CA ALA A 76 12.28 10.15 9.18
C ALA A 76 11.28 10.43 8.05
N HIS A 77 10.16 11.10 8.34
CA HIS A 77 9.18 11.52 7.33
C HIS A 77 9.78 12.53 6.35
N GLU A 78 10.54 13.52 6.86
CA GLU A 78 11.22 14.53 6.04
C GLU A 78 12.19 13.89 5.03
N LEU A 79 12.84 12.78 5.39
CA LEU A 79 13.70 12.03 4.45
C LEU A 79 12.92 11.53 3.23
N VAL A 80 11.78 10.87 3.44
CA VAL A 80 10.98 10.31 2.34
C VAL A 80 10.27 11.42 1.55
N LEU A 81 9.79 12.48 2.21
CA LEU A 81 9.20 13.64 1.53
C LEU A 81 10.19 14.30 0.56
N ALA A 82 11.45 14.47 0.96
CA ALA A 82 12.48 15.05 0.10
C ALA A 82 12.74 14.19 -1.15
N GLU A 83 12.67 12.85 -1.04
CA GLU A 83 12.84 11.97 -2.20
C GLU A 83 11.59 11.90 -3.08
N LEU A 84 10.39 12.00 -2.49
CA LEU A 84 9.14 12.11 -3.23
C LEU A 84 9.09 13.39 -4.07
N GLU A 85 9.52 14.52 -3.51
CA GLU A 85 9.57 15.80 -4.22
C GLU A 85 10.47 15.72 -5.47
N LYS A 86 11.63 15.09 -5.34
CA LYS A 86 12.55 14.85 -6.47
C LYS A 86 11.98 13.92 -7.53
N ALA A 87 11.24 12.89 -7.12
CA ALA A 87 10.61 11.93 -8.01
C ALA A 87 9.37 12.50 -8.74
N GLY A 88 8.90 13.68 -8.31
CA GLY A 88 7.83 14.45 -8.93
C GLY A 88 6.43 14.11 -8.43
N GLY A 89 5.43 14.39 -9.26
CA GLY A 89 4.03 14.28 -8.87
C GLY A 89 3.55 12.85 -8.62
N ARG A 90 2.50 12.75 -7.78
CA ARG A 90 1.74 11.52 -7.50
C ARG A 90 1.28 10.85 -8.80
N ALA A 91 1.38 9.53 -8.86
CA ALA A 91 0.88 8.74 -9.98
C ALA A 91 -0.64 8.94 -10.14
N THR A 92 -1.07 9.24 -11.35
CA THR A 92 -2.48 9.48 -11.68
C THR A 92 -3.15 8.29 -12.34
N ASP A 93 -2.37 7.34 -12.85
CA ASP A 93 -2.82 6.11 -13.48
C ASP A 93 -1.73 5.03 -13.38
N GLY A 94 -2.12 3.77 -13.57
CA GLY A 94 -1.27 2.60 -13.52
C GLY A 94 -2.09 1.33 -13.74
N ASP A 95 -1.47 0.37 -14.42
CA ASP A 95 -2.10 -0.93 -14.72
C ASP A 95 -1.07 -2.06 -14.84
N GLN A 96 0.11 -1.87 -14.24
CA GLN A 96 1.20 -2.83 -14.33
C GLN A 96 0.95 -4.03 -13.38
N PRO A 97 0.97 -5.27 -13.89
CA PRO A 97 0.93 -6.47 -13.06
C PRO A 97 2.17 -6.61 -12.18
N ASN A 98 2.00 -7.22 -11.01
CA ASN A 98 3.08 -7.53 -10.06
C ASN A 98 2.64 -8.60 -9.04
N LEU A 99 3.50 -8.90 -8.08
CA LEU A 99 3.22 -9.89 -7.03
C LEU A 99 1.99 -9.51 -6.19
N TYR A 100 1.81 -8.24 -5.83
CA TYR A 100 0.66 -7.77 -5.05
C TYR A 100 -0.69 -7.86 -5.77
N THR A 101 -0.67 -8.02 -7.09
CA THR A 101 -1.86 -8.15 -7.94
C THR A 101 -2.05 -9.58 -8.44
N GLY A 102 -1.28 -10.55 -7.92
CA GLY A 102 -1.30 -11.93 -8.41
C GLY A 102 -0.80 -12.06 -9.86
N ASN A 103 0.10 -11.16 -10.28
CA ASN A 103 0.62 -11.02 -11.64
C ASN A 103 -0.45 -10.75 -12.71
N ALA A 104 -1.58 -10.13 -12.33
CA ALA A 104 -2.62 -9.69 -13.26
C ALA A 104 -2.77 -8.16 -13.27
N ALA A 105 -3.27 -7.61 -14.38
CA ALA A 105 -3.47 -6.16 -14.53
C ALA A 105 -4.55 -5.66 -13.53
N PRO A 106 -4.26 -4.66 -12.69
CA PRO A 106 -5.22 -4.11 -11.72
C PRO A 106 -6.56 -3.69 -12.34
N LYS A 107 -6.57 -3.07 -13.52
CA LYS A 107 -7.80 -2.62 -14.19
C LYS A 107 -8.65 -3.79 -14.64
N ASP A 108 -8.04 -4.88 -15.10
CA ASP A 108 -8.76 -6.10 -15.48
C ASP A 108 -9.39 -6.78 -14.26
N LEU A 109 -8.65 -6.85 -13.16
CA LEU A 109 -9.15 -7.36 -11.89
C LEU A 109 -10.34 -6.53 -11.39
N LEU A 110 -10.23 -5.20 -11.42
CA LEU A 110 -11.30 -4.29 -11.01
C LEU A 110 -12.50 -4.34 -11.97
N ARG A 111 -12.30 -4.55 -13.27
CA ARG A 111 -13.39 -4.79 -14.23
C ARG A 111 -14.17 -6.06 -13.91
N ARG A 112 -13.49 -7.14 -13.52
CA ARG A 112 -14.16 -8.37 -13.07
C ARG A 112 -14.91 -8.16 -11.76
N ALA A 113 -14.30 -7.44 -10.81
CA ALA A 113 -14.98 -7.05 -9.58
C ALA A 113 -16.22 -6.18 -9.87
N ARG A 114 -16.16 -5.29 -10.86
CA ARG A 114 -17.30 -4.44 -11.26
C ARG A 114 -18.53 -5.25 -11.69
N VAL A 115 -18.33 -6.42 -12.29
CA VAL A 115 -19.44 -7.31 -12.69
C VAL A 115 -20.12 -7.92 -11.46
N ALA A 116 -19.34 -8.33 -10.45
CA ALA A 116 -19.85 -8.98 -9.24
C ALA A 116 -20.32 -7.98 -8.17
N MET A 117 -19.69 -6.82 -8.09
CA MET A 117 -19.80 -5.82 -7.02
C MET A 117 -19.95 -4.42 -7.61
N ARG A 118 -21.00 -4.25 -8.42
CA ARG A 118 -21.21 -3.06 -9.24
C ARG A 118 -21.21 -1.77 -8.42
N ASP A 119 -21.94 -1.75 -7.31
CA ASP A 119 -22.13 -0.54 -6.51
C ASP A 119 -20.86 -0.16 -5.74
N GLU A 120 -20.16 -1.14 -5.14
CA GLU A 120 -18.89 -0.89 -4.47
C GLU A 120 -17.81 -0.38 -5.43
N VAL A 121 -17.64 -1.02 -6.59
CA VAL A 121 -16.64 -0.58 -7.57
C VAL A 121 -17.01 0.79 -8.14
N ALA A 122 -18.28 1.05 -8.43
CA ALA A 122 -18.72 2.37 -8.88
C ALA A 122 -18.42 3.47 -7.84
N LEU A 123 -18.62 3.20 -6.54
CA LEU A 123 -18.28 4.13 -5.48
C LEU A 123 -16.76 4.39 -5.42
N LEU A 124 -15.94 3.35 -5.58
CA LEU A 124 -14.49 3.50 -5.62
C LEU A 124 -14.04 4.31 -6.85
N GLU A 125 -14.58 4.05 -8.04
CA GLU A 125 -14.26 4.83 -9.24
C GLU A 125 -14.63 6.31 -9.08
N ALA A 126 -15.81 6.61 -8.53
CA ALA A 126 -16.24 7.98 -8.26
C ALA A 126 -15.32 8.69 -7.23
N SER A 127 -14.94 7.95 -6.18
CA SER A 127 -14.13 8.46 -5.08
C SER A 127 -12.67 8.68 -5.48
N TYR A 128 -12.06 7.77 -6.25
CA TYR A 128 -10.64 7.81 -6.59
C TYR A 128 -10.36 8.54 -7.91
N GLY A 129 -11.28 8.47 -8.89
CA GLY A 129 -11.05 8.98 -10.26
C GLY A 129 -11.08 10.51 -10.44
N GLY A 130 -11.25 11.29 -9.38
CA GLY A 130 -11.20 12.77 -9.42
C GLY A 130 -12.39 13.49 -10.07
N LYS A 131 -13.28 12.77 -10.77
CA LYS A 131 -14.25 13.37 -11.72
C LYS A 131 -15.68 13.49 -11.18
N ALA A 132 -16.05 12.74 -10.15
CA ALA A 132 -17.41 12.76 -9.61
C ALA A 132 -17.60 13.92 -8.61
N ASP A 133 -18.80 14.51 -8.64
CA ASP A 133 -19.21 15.53 -7.69
C ASP A 133 -19.35 14.95 -6.28
N LYS A 134 -19.01 15.75 -5.27
CA LYS A 134 -19.05 15.32 -3.86
C LYS A 134 -20.45 14.80 -3.46
N ALA A 135 -21.51 15.47 -3.91
CA ALA A 135 -22.89 15.07 -3.59
C ALA A 135 -23.23 13.67 -4.13
N ASP A 136 -22.68 13.30 -5.30
CA ASP A 136 -22.88 11.95 -5.86
C ASP A 136 -22.11 10.90 -5.07
N VAL A 137 -20.86 11.19 -4.71
CA VAL A 137 -20.06 10.30 -3.86
C VAL A 137 -20.75 10.08 -2.51
N ASP A 138 -21.26 11.14 -1.88
CA ASP A 138 -21.94 11.06 -0.59
C ASP A 138 -23.23 10.21 -0.69
N ARG A 139 -24.03 10.40 -1.75
CA ARG A 139 -25.22 9.59 -2.05
C ARG A 139 -24.89 8.12 -2.28
N MET A 140 -23.80 7.82 -3.00
CA MET A 140 -23.37 6.44 -3.25
C MET A 140 -22.81 5.76 -1.99
N ALA A 141 -22.19 6.53 -1.09
CA ALA A 141 -21.62 6.02 0.15
C ALA A 141 -22.66 5.81 1.26
N GLU A 142 -23.80 6.50 1.22
CA GLU A 142 -24.86 6.47 2.25
C GLU A 142 -25.28 5.04 2.65
N PRO A 143 -25.58 4.10 1.73
CA PRO A 143 -26.00 2.74 2.09
C PRO A 143 -24.91 1.93 2.82
N LEU A 144 -23.64 2.35 2.72
CA LEU A 144 -22.49 1.71 3.35
C LEU A 144 -22.03 2.42 4.63
N GLY A 145 -22.74 3.46 5.08
CA GLY A 145 -22.42 4.23 6.28
C GLY A 145 -21.89 5.63 6.03
N GLY A 146 -22.06 6.18 4.83
CA GLY A 146 -21.71 7.55 4.47
C GLY A 146 -20.22 7.80 4.26
N ASN A 147 -19.85 8.98 3.79
CA ASN A 147 -18.45 9.34 3.52
C ASN A 147 -17.73 9.73 4.83
N PRO A 148 -16.52 9.19 5.15
CA PRO A 148 -15.69 8.28 4.35
C PRO A 148 -15.85 6.78 4.62
N ILE A 149 -16.63 6.38 5.63
CA ILE A 149 -16.77 4.99 6.08
C ILE A 149 -17.28 4.04 4.99
N GLY A 150 -18.25 4.49 4.19
CA GLY A 150 -18.82 3.73 3.09
C GLY A 150 -17.81 3.45 1.98
N ILE A 151 -16.91 4.40 1.70
CA ILE A 151 -15.83 4.23 0.73
C ILE A 151 -14.82 3.19 1.27
N LEU A 152 -14.46 3.29 2.55
CA LEU A 152 -13.58 2.32 3.21
C LEU A 152 -14.18 0.90 3.21
N LYS A 153 -15.50 0.78 3.46
CA LYS A 153 -16.23 -0.49 3.37
C LYS A 153 -16.20 -1.06 1.96
N ALA A 154 -16.49 -0.25 0.94
CA ALA A 154 -16.42 -0.68 -0.45
C ALA A 154 -15.01 -1.16 -0.81
N ARG A 155 -13.97 -0.43 -0.39
CA ARG A 155 -12.56 -0.80 -0.57
C ARG A 155 -12.28 -2.18 0.02
N TYR A 156 -12.65 -2.42 1.27
CA TYR A 156 -12.40 -3.72 1.92
C TYR A 156 -13.21 -4.87 1.32
N ARG A 157 -14.45 -4.62 0.91
CA ARG A 157 -15.27 -5.64 0.23
C ARG A 157 -14.68 -6.04 -1.13
N VAL A 158 -14.27 -5.06 -1.93
CA VAL A 158 -13.60 -5.32 -3.22
C VAL A 158 -12.27 -6.05 -2.98
N LYS A 159 -11.50 -5.64 -1.98
CA LYS A 159 -10.24 -6.30 -1.59
C LYS A 159 -10.48 -7.77 -1.20
N ALA A 160 -11.46 -8.04 -0.35
CA ALA A 160 -11.85 -9.40 0.04
C ALA A 160 -12.32 -10.23 -1.16
N TRP A 161 -13.16 -9.67 -2.03
CA TRP A 161 -13.61 -10.37 -3.23
C TRP A 161 -12.47 -10.73 -4.17
N LEU A 162 -11.52 -9.82 -4.40
CA LEU A 162 -10.32 -10.06 -5.21
C LEU A 162 -9.43 -11.15 -4.60
N ARG A 163 -9.26 -11.17 -3.29
CA ARG A 163 -8.55 -12.26 -2.59
C ARG A 163 -9.23 -13.60 -2.83
N ASP A 164 -10.54 -13.65 -2.57
CA ASP A 164 -11.28 -14.91 -2.48
C ASP A 164 -11.65 -15.49 -3.85
N ASN A 165 -11.74 -14.66 -4.91
CA ASN A 165 -12.19 -15.08 -6.24
C ASN A 165 -11.13 -14.94 -7.34
N MET A 166 -10.13 -14.07 -7.13
CA MET A 166 -9.11 -13.77 -8.14
C MET A 166 -7.69 -14.16 -7.71
N ASN A 167 -7.53 -14.81 -6.55
CA ASN A 167 -6.25 -15.23 -5.96
C ASN A 167 -5.26 -14.07 -5.78
N VAL A 168 -5.76 -12.86 -5.51
CA VAL A 168 -4.89 -11.72 -5.18
C VAL A 168 -4.37 -11.92 -3.75
N PRO A 169 -3.05 -11.87 -3.49
CA PRO A 169 -2.45 -12.31 -2.23
C PRO A 169 -2.54 -11.23 -1.14
N PHE A 170 -3.74 -10.78 -0.81
CA PHE A 170 -3.97 -9.83 0.28
C PHE A 170 -3.89 -10.50 1.64
N GLU A 171 -2.99 -10.03 2.50
CA GLU A 171 -2.92 -10.47 3.89
C GLU A 171 -3.86 -9.64 4.79
N VAL A 172 -4.05 -8.35 4.47
CA VAL A 172 -4.89 -7.45 5.27
C VAL A 172 -6.21 -7.15 4.57
N ALA A 173 -7.25 -7.95 4.82
CA ALA A 173 -8.61 -7.68 4.34
C ALA A 173 -9.63 -7.88 5.47
N PRO A 174 -9.79 -6.88 6.36
CA PRO A 174 -10.71 -6.97 7.49
C PRO A 174 -12.16 -7.03 6.99
N GLU A 175 -12.98 -7.89 7.61
CA GLU A 175 -14.40 -8.03 7.26
C GLU A 175 -15.21 -6.77 7.57
N ASN A 176 -14.81 -6.04 8.61
CA ASN A 176 -15.43 -4.81 9.06
C ASN A 176 -14.46 -3.63 8.94
N PRO A 177 -14.95 -2.41 8.61
CA PRO A 177 -14.08 -1.25 8.51
C PRO A 177 -13.48 -0.92 9.88
N VAL A 178 -12.16 -0.77 9.93
CA VAL A 178 -11.47 -0.19 11.09
C VAL A 178 -11.69 1.32 11.04
N LEU A 179 -12.47 1.86 11.99
CA LEU A 179 -12.92 3.26 11.95
C LEU A 179 -11.76 4.26 11.96
N ASP A 180 -10.66 3.95 12.65
CA ASP A 180 -9.47 4.81 12.69
C ASP A 180 -8.80 4.93 11.32
N ARG A 181 -9.05 3.98 10.41
CA ARG A 181 -8.56 4.01 9.02
C ARG A 181 -9.50 4.75 8.07
N ALA A 182 -10.53 5.42 8.57
CA ALA A 182 -11.46 6.25 7.79
C ALA A 182 -10.78 7.22 6.79
N PRO A 183 -9.64 7.86 7.10
CA PRO A 183 -8.97 8.75 6.15
C PRO A 183 -8.26 8.03 4.98
N LEU A 184 -8.08 6.71 5.06
CA LEU A 184 -7.32 5.91 4.08
C LEU A 184 -7.77 6.13 2.62
N PRO A 185 -9.08 6.11 2.27
CA PRO A 185 -9.49 6.33 0.89
C PRO A 185 -9.17 7.75 0.39
N LEU A 186 -9.16 8.75 1.26
CA LEU A 186 -8.76 10.12 0.91
C LEU A 186 -7.26 10.20 0.64
N TYR A 187 -6.45 9.50 1.44
CA TYR A 187 -5.00 9.39 1.22
C TYR A 187 -4.68 8.73 -0.12
N GLU A 188 -5.25 7.55 -0.38
CA GLU A 188 -4.96 6.76 -1.58
C GLU A 188 -5.44 7.44 -2.87
N SER A 189 -6.55 8.17 -2.80
CA SER A 189 -7.08 8.97 -3.92
C SER A 189 -6.34 10.29 -4.14
N GLY A 190 -5.42 10.67 -3.24
CA GLY A 190 -4.71 11.95 -3.31
C GLY A 190 -5.62 13.16 -3.05
N ARG A 191 -6.66 12.99 -2.23
CA ARG A 191 -7.68 14.00 -1.92
C ARG A 191 -7.70 14.46 -0.46
N MET A 192 -6.62 14.23 0.28
CA MET A 192 -6.42 14.90 1.57
C MET A 192 -6.53 16.43 1.36
N ALA A 193 -7.18 17.14 2.29
CA ALA A 193 -7.56 18.53 2.09
C ALA A 193 -6.34 19.46 2.04
N THR A 194 -5.25 19.09 2.73
CA THR A 194 -4.00 19.85 2.74
C THR A 194 -2.78 18.93 2.73
N PRO A 195 -1.61 19.41 2.26
CA PRO A 195 -0.34 18.68 2.41
C PRO A 195 -0.02 18.34 3.87
N GLN A 196 -0.41 19.19 4.81
CA GLN A 196 -0.19 18.94 6.24
C GLN A 196 -1.06 17.79 6.76
N GLU A 197 -2.30 17.68 6.31
CA GLU A 197 -3.18 16.56 6.67
C GLU A 197 -2.62 15.24 6.13
N GLU A 198 -2.14 15.24 4.89
CA GLU A 198 -1.48 14.08 4.29
C GLU A 198 -0.22 13.69 5.08
N ALA A 199 0.62 14.66 5.46
CA ALA A 199 1.79 14.43 6.28
C ALA A 199 1.45 13.87 7.68
N ASN A 200 0.41 14.40 8.31
CA ASN A 200 -0.06 13.92 9.62
C ASN A 200 -0.58 12.47 9.51
N PHE A 201 -1.32 12.14 8.45
CA PHE A 201 -1.78 10.78 8.21
C PHE A 201 -0.61 9.82 8.00
N GLU A 202 0.37 10.20 7.18
CA GLU A 202 1.56 9.40 6.96
C GLU A 202 2.36 9.18 8.24
N GLN A 203 2.58 10.22 9.05
CA GLN A 203 3.26 10.06 10.34
C GLN A 203 2.49 9.18 11.32
N TRP A 204 1.16 9.19 11.26
CA TRP A 204 0.33 8.30 12.07
C TRP A 204 0.42 6.84 11.62
N MET A 205 0.51 6.57 10.31
CA MET A 205 0.57 5.21 9.75
C MET A 205 1.64 4.33 10.39
N ILE A 206 2.80 4.88 10.78
CA ILE A 206 3.88 4.09 11.37
C ILE A 206 3.48 3.41 12.70
N SER A 207 2.39 3.86 13.33
CA SER A 207 1.85 3.24 14.55
C SER A 207 0.95 2.03 14.27
N ASP A 208 0.54 1.81 13.02
CA ASP A 208 -0.32 0.71 12.57
C ASP A 208 0.35 -0.05 11.41
N LEU A 209 1.08 -1.11 11.75
CA LEU A 209 1.81 -1.93 10.76
C LEU A 209 0.89 -2.59 9.73
N ASP A 210 -0.30 -3.01 10.16
CA ASP A 210 -1.30 -3.61 9.29
C ASP A 210 -1.82 -2.57 8.29
N LEU A 211 -1.91 -1.29 8.68
CA LEU A 211 -2.25 -0.21 7.75
C LEU A 211 -1.16 0.04 6.70
N CYS A 212 0.11 0.04 7.08
CA CYS A 212 1.22 0.14 6.11
C CYS A 212 1.13 -0.98 5.07
N ARG A 213 0.93 -2.22 5.53
CA ARG A 213 0.75 -3.38 4.64
C ARG A 213 -0.50 -3.26 3.77
N ASP A 214 -1.62 -2.87 4.37
CA ASP A 214 -2.89 -2.67 3.66
C ASP A 214 -2.77 -1.66 2.50
N ILE A 215 -2.09 -0.54 2.75
CA ILE A 215 -1.81 0.48 1.74
C ILE A 215 -0.92 -0.08 0.64
N ALA A 216 0.19 -0.73 1.00
CA ALA A 216 1.14 -1.28 0.05
C ALA A 216 0.47 -2.29 -0.89
N GLU A 217 -0.30 -3.22 -0.32
CA GLU A 217 -1.07 -4.23 -1.04
C GLU A 217 -2.06 -3.62 -2.04
N PHE A 218 -2.79 -2.58 -1.64
CA PHE A 218 -3.87 -2.01 -2.47
C PHE A 218 -3.42 -0.87 -3.38
N ALA A 219 -2.19 -0.37 -3.24
CA ALA A 219 -1.70 0.81 -3.94
C ALA A 219 -1.90 0.75 -5.46
N HIS A 220 -1.66 -0.41 -6.09
CA HIS A 220 -1.81 -0.60 -7.54
C HIS A 220 -3.25 -0.46 -8.00
N PHE A 221 -4.20 -0.95 -7.21
CA PHE A 221 -5.63 -0.81 -7.46
C PHE A 221 -6.07 0.64 -7.26
N ALA A 222 -5.60 1.31 -6.21
CA ALA A 222 -5.86 2.73 -5.98
C ALA A 222 -5.34 3.63 -7.11
N ILE A 223 -4.15 3.34 -7.64
CA ILE A 223 -3.57 4.05 -8.79
C ILE A 223 -4.40 3.79 -10.06
N ALA A 224 -4.79 2.54 -10.32
CA ALA A 224 -5.65 2.19 -11.44
C ALA A 224 -7.02 2.90 -11.39
N LEU A 225 -7.62 2.99 -10.20
CA LEU A 225 -8.88 3.70 -9.98
C LEU A 225 -8.75 5.22 -10.21
N ARG A 226 -7.61 5.83 -9.86
CA ARG A 226 -7.32 7.24 -10.16
C ARG A 226 -7.33 7.52 -11.67
N GLY A 227 -6.77 6.61 -12.46
CA GLY A 227 -6.72 6.74 -13.92
C GLY A 227 -8.04 6.39 -14.61
N GLY A 228 -8.93 5.71 -13.89
CA GLY A 228 -10.19 5.21 -14.40
C GLY A 228 -10.05 3.87 -15.10
N LEU A 229 -11.14 3.12 -15.06
CA LEU A 229 -11.22 1.78 -15.64
C LEU A 229 -11.83 1.85 -17.05
N PRO A 230 -11.38 1.02 -18.01
CA PRO A 230 -11.94 0.99 -19.35
C PRO A 230 -13.45 0.66 -19.35
N ALA A 231 -14.17 1.27 -20.28
CA ALA A 231 -15.58 0.96 -20.51
C ALA A 231 -15.75 -0.47 -21.08
N GLY A 232 -16.90 -1.10 -20.82
CA GLY A 232 -17.28 -2.41 -21.37
C GLY A 232 -17.00 -3.61 -20.44
N ASP A 233 -17.63 -4.73 -20.76
CA ASP A 233 -17.48 -6.01 -20.04
C ASP A 233 -16.12 -6.65 -20.36
N PRO A 234 -15.49 -7.39 -19.41
CA PRO A 234 -14.21 -8.10 -19.59
C PRO A 234 -14.21 -9.23 -20.65
N SER A 235 -15.18 -9.26 -21.57
CA SER A 235 -15.26 -10.24 -22.66
C SER A 235 -15.31 -9.54 -24.02
N ALA A 236 -14.13 -9.34 -24.62
CA ALA A 236 -13.99 -9.19 -26.08
C ALA A 236 -12.56 -9.44 -26.59
N ASP A 237 -11.51 -9.29 -25.76
CA ASP A 237 -10.11 -9.46 -26.19
C ASP A 237 -9.37 -10.59 -25.46
N ALA A 238 -10.06 -11.70 -25.20
CA ALA A 238 -9.35 -12.98 -24.99
C ALA A 238 -8.91 -13.50 -26.36
N GLY A 239 -7.83 -12.91 -26.89
CA GLY A 239 -7.11 -13.47 -28.02
C GLY A 239 -6.78 -14.94 -27.73
N THR A 240 -7.30 -15.82 -28.58
CA THR A 240 -7.21 -17.27 -28.52
C THR A 240 -5.82 -17.76 -28.09
N PRO A 241 -5.66 -18.51 -26.99
CA PRO A 241 -4.41 -19.21 -26.71
C PRO A 241 -4.25 -20.28 -27.79
N ARG A 242 -3.24 -20.10 -28.64
CA ARG A 242 -2.83 -21.12 -29.60
C ARG A 242 -2.27 -22.29 -28.78
N ALA A 243 -2.94 -23.43 -28.83
CA ALA A 243 -2.57 -24.65 -28.13
C ALA A 243 -1.10 -25.02 -28.42
N GLY A 244 -0.28 -24.92 -27.37
CA GLY A 244 1.08 -25.44 -27.31
C GLY A 244 1.22 -26.20 -26.00
N ALA A 245 1.33 -27.53 -26.13
CA ALA A 245 1.64 -28.56 -25.15
C ALA A 245 1.73 -28.17 -23.66
N VAL A 246 0.84 -28.79 -22.88
CA VAL A 246 0.86 -28.91 -21.43
C VAL A 246 2.18 -29.55 -20.97
N ALA A 247 2.92 -28.85 -20.10
CA ALA A 247 3.78 -29.47 -19.10
C ALA A 247 3.15 -29.21 -17.72
N ALA A 248 3.03 -30.28 -16.93
CA ALA A 248 2.38 -30.31 -15.62
C ALA A 248 3.02 -29.35 -14.58
N PRO A 249 2.28 -28.94 -13.54
CA PRO A 249 2.70 -27.89 -12.63
C PRO A 249 3.70 -28.42 -11.58
N SER A 250 4.85 -27.78 -11.46
CA SER A 250 5.67 -27.89 -10.26
C SER A 250 5.15 -26.88 -9.23
N SER A 251 4.51 -27.42 -8.21
CA SER A 251 4.21 -26.76 -6.93
C SER A 251 5.46 -26.15 -6.30
N GLY A 252 5.34 -24.91 -5.83
CA GLY A 252 6.32 -24.24 -5.00
C GLY A 252 6.69 -22.87 -5.54
N ILE A 253 6.37 -21.82 -4.78
CA ILE A 253 7.05 -20.52 -4.92
C ILE A 253 8.54 -20.82 -4.81
N SER A 254 9.33 -20.39 -5.77
CA SER A 254 10.76 -20.66 -5.72
C SER A 254 11.38 -19.92 -4.54
N GLU A 255 12.38 -20.54 -3.90
CA GLU A 255 13.14 -19.93 -2.80
C GLU A 255 13.77 -18.58 -3.21
N ALA A 256 13.98 -18.38 -4.52
CA ALA A 256 14.43 -17.13 -5.14
C ALA A 256 13.35 -16.02 -5.20
N GLU A 257 12.07 -16.38 -5.39
CA GLU A 257 10.94 -15.43 -5.37
C GLU A 257 10.53 -15.06 -3.93
N LEU A 258 10.62 -16.03 -3.01
CA LEU A 258 10.53 -15.73 -1.58
C LEU A 258 11.69 -14.80 -1.15
N ALA A 259 12.91 -15.02 -1.66
CA ALA A 259 14.06 -14.15 -1.42
C ALA A 259 13.97 -12.76 -2.07
N GLN A 260 13.07 -12.51 -3.02
CA GLN A 260 12.78 -11.15 -3.53
C GLN A 260 11.79 -10.41 -2.62
N LEU A 261 10.76 -11.11 -2.13
CA LEU A 261 9.84 -10.57 -1.10
C LEU A 261 10.56 -10.37 0.24
N GLU A 262 11.49 -11.26 0.60
CA GLU A 262 12.40 -11.09 1.73
C GLU A 262 13.59 -10.18 1.39
N GLY A 263 13.92 -10.00 0.12
CA GLY A 263 14.94 -9.08 -0.37
C GLY A 263 14.57 -7.62 -0.11
N ASN A 264 13.27 -7.29 -0.10
CA ASN A 264 12.77 -6.01 0.40
C ASN A 264 12.82 -5.88 1.94
N LYS A 265 12.88 -6.99 2.69
CA LYS A 265 13.30 -6.99 4.11
C LYS A 265 14.83 -6.82 4.24
N GLY A 266 15.57 -7.06 3.16
CA GLY A 266 17.03 -7.11 3.08
C GLY A 266 17.76 -5.77 3.02
N CYS A 267 17.06 -4.64 2.93
CA CYS A 267 17.73 -3.33 2.92
C CYS A 267 18.58 -3.09 4.18
N PHE A 268 18.23 -3.72 5.31
CA PHE A 268 18.87 -3.48 6.62
C PHE A 268 19.77 -4.62 7.15
N ALA A 269 19.78 -5.81 6.53
CA ALA A 269 20.72 -6.87 6.92
C ALA A 269 22.19 -6.43 6.79
N ARG A 270 22.47 -5.44 5.92
CA ARG A 270 23.80 -4.82 5.77
C ARG A 270 24.12 -3.71 6.77
N LEU A 271 23.12 -3.11 7.43
CA LEU A 271 23.31 -1.96 8.32
C LEU A 271 23.46 -2.36 9.80
N PHE A 272 22.95 -3.52 10.19
CA PHE A 272 22.95 -3.99 11.58
C PHE A 272 23.50 -5.42 11.76
N GLY A 273 24.05 -6.02 10.70
CA GLY A 273 24.80 -7.28 10.75
C GLY A 273 26.28 -7.03 11.01
N GLY A 274 26.61 -6.79 12.28
CA GLY A 274 27.98 -6.83 12.80
C GLY A 274 28.12 -7.98 13.79
#